data_AF-A0A956GNS6-F1
#
_entry.id   AF-A0A956GNS6-F1
#
_cell.length_a   1.000
_cell.length_b   1.000
_cell.length_c   1.000
_cell.angle_alpha   90.00
_cell.angle_beta   90.00
_cell.angle_gamma   90.00
#
_symmetry.space_group_name_H-M   'P 1'
#
loop_
_entity.id
_entity.type
_entity.pdbx_description
1 polymer ?
#
loop_
_entity_poly.entity_id
_entity_poly.type
_entity_poly.pdbx_seq_one_letter_code
_entity_poly.pdbx_strand_id
1 'polypeptide(L)'
;WRLVAGVTHDRAPTSDRDRDGVIDGRDRCRDVAEDRDGFEDDDGCPDDDDDGDGIPDALDRCPRDAEDRDGFDDEDGCPDAEIRVPPRPDPALEPRWER
;
A
#
# COMPACT_ATOMS: atom_id res chain seq x y z
N TRP A 1 23.33 -52.51 -26.22
CA TRP A 1 22.26 -51.85 -25.45
C TRP A 1 22.78 -50.53 -24.90
N ARG A 2 22.41 -49.40 -25.51
CA ARG A 2 22.60 -48.08 -24.90
C ARG A 2 21.25 -47.69 -24.30
N LEU A 3 21.21 -47.48 -22.99
CA LEU A 3 20.08 -46.83 -22.33
C LEU A 3 20.53 -45.41 -22.00
N VAL A 4 19.93 -44.44 -22.69
CA VAL A 4 20.01 -43.03 -22.33
C VAL A 4 18.75 -42.74 -21.52
N ALA A 5 18.88 -42.68 -20.20
CA ALA A 5 17.80 -42.21 -19.34
C ALA A 5 18.02 -40.70 -19.13
N GLY A 6 17.43 -39.89 -19.99
CA GLY A 6 17.34 -38.45 -19.77
C GLY A 6 16.24 -38.20 -18.72
N VAL A 7 16.64 -37.75 -17.53
CA VAL A 7 15.67 -37.24 -16.55
C VAL A 7 15.52 -35.74 -16.83
N THR A 8 14.48 -35.35 -17.56
CA THR A 8 14.08 -33.94 -17.63
C THR A 8 13.30 -33.64 -16.34
N HIS A 9 13.96 -33.00 -15.38
CA HIS A 9 13.25 -32.40 -14.26
C HIS A 9 12.66 -31.08 -14.74
N ASP A 10 11.47 -31.13 -15.34
CA ASP A 10 10.61 -29.95 -15.45
C ASP A 10 10.11 -29.60 -14.04
N ARG A 11 11.01 -29.06 -13.21
CA ARG A 11 10.62 -28.42 -11.96
C ARG A 11 9.94 -27.12 -12.37
N ALA A 12 8.63 -27.03 -12.12
CA ALA A 12 7.95 -25.74 -11.97
C ALA A 12 8.84 -24.79 -11.14
N PRO A 13 8.80 -23.47 -11.39
CA PRO A 13 9.56 -22.50 -10.61
C PRO A 13 9.15 -22.65 -9.15
N THR A 14 10.00 -23.34 -8.40
CA THR A 14 9.93 -23.58 -6.95
C THR A 14 10.97 -22.71 -6.24
N SER A 15 11.52 -21.74 -6.98
CA SER A 15 12.41 -20.73 -6.47
C SER A 15 11.57 -19.70 -5.72
N ASP A 16 12.09 -19.30 -4.57
CA ASP A 16 11.57 -18.26 -3.67
C ASP A 16 12.86 -17.58 -3.18
N ARG A 17 13.16 -16.42 -3.78
CA ARG A 17 14.50 -15.85 -3.75
C ARG A 17 14.77 -15.04 -2.48
N ASP A 18 13.85 -14.20 -2.09
CA ASP A 18 13.88 -13.40 -0.86
C ASP A 18 13.33 -14.17 0.36
N ARG A 19 12.70 -15.34 0.13
CA ARG A 19 12.29 -16.30 1.16
C ARG A 19 11.16 -15.79 2.03
N ASP A 20 10.28 -15.03 1.43
CA ASP A 20 9.08 -14.56 2.09
C ASP A 20 7.96 -15.61 2.10
N GLY A 21 8.06 -16.68 1.29
CA GLY A 21 7.09 -17.77 1.19
C GLY A 21 6.14 -17.68 -0.03
N VAL A 22 6.29 -16.65 -0.86
CA VAL A 22 5.70 -16.55 -2.19
C VAL A 22 6.74 -17.05 -3.20
N ILE A 23 6.32 -17.87 -4.17
CA ILE A 23 7.25 -18.38 -5.18
C ILE A 23 7.52 -17.31 -6.24
N ASP A 24 8.73 -17.27 -6.80
CA ASP A 24 9.18 -16.30 -7.80
C ASP A 24 8.22 -16.09 -9.00
N GLY A 25 7.40 -17.10 -9.31
CA GLY A 25 6.41 -17.03 -10.41
C GLY A 25 5.06 -16.41 -10.03
N ARG A 26 4.82 -16.18 -8.74
CA ARG A 26 3.63 -15.53 -8.16
C ARG A 26 3.96 -14.22 -7.44
N ASP A 27 5.21 -14.10 -7.03
CA ASP A 27 5.78 -12.97 -6.32
C ASP A 27 6.00 -11.78 -7.27
N ARG A 28 5.38 -10.65 -6.93
CA ARG A 28 5.51 -9.39 -7.67
C ARG A 28 6.81 -8.66 -7.38
N CYS A 29 7.41 -8.87 -6.21
CA CYS A 29 8.64 -8.25 -5.74
C CYS A 29 9.75 -9.27 -5.46
N ARG A 30 9.96 -10.22 -6.36
CA ARG A 30 10.96 -11.33 -6.38
C ARG A 30 12.35 -11.16 -5.71
N ASP A 31 12.81 -9.96 -5.44
CA ASP A 31 14.11 -9.70 -4.80
C ASP A 31 13.94 -8.94 -3.45
N VAL A 32 12.72 -8.76 -2.96
CA VAL A 32 12.30 -7.99 -1.76
C VAL A 32 11.20 -8.76 -1.05
N ALA A 33 11.47 -9.19 0.18
CA ALA A 33 10.50 -9.94 0.96
C ALA A 33 9.28 -9.11 1.36
N GLU A 34 8.10 -9.70 1.21
CA GLU A 34 6.83 -9.33 1.86
C GLU A 34 6.95 -9.00 3.35
N ASP A 35 6.17 -8.04 3.85
CA ASP A 35 6.18 -7.58 5.24
C ASP A 35 5.01 -8.06 6.12
N ARG A 36 4.15 -8.98 5.67
CA ARG A 36 3.30 -9.85 6.52
C ARG A 36 2.64 -9.16 7.72
N ASP A 37 2.01 -8.03 7.48
CA ASP A 37 1.33 -7.22 8.48
C ASP A 37 -0.21 -7.45 8.46
N GLY A 38 -0.69 -8.25 7.50
CA GLY A 38 -2.10 -8.57 7.29
C GLY A 38 -2.79 -7.71 6.23
N PHE A 39 -2.04 -6.90 5.48
CA PHE A 39 -2.44 -6.23 4.25
C PHE A 39 -1.66 -6.83 3.07
N GLU A 40 -2.35 -7.03 1.94
CA GLU A 40 -1.92 -7.70 0.70
C GLU A 40 -0.85 -8.85 0.71
N ASP A 41 -0.63 -9.54 1.85
CA ASP A 41 0.35 -10.62 2.16
C ASP A 41 0.57 -11.76 1.10
N ASP A 42 -0.33 -11.89 0.12
CA ASP A 42 -0.36 -12.97 -0.87
C ASP A 42 0.35 -12.61 -2.19
N ASP A 43 0.78 -11.36 -2.35
CA ASP A 43 1.33 -10.83 -3.60
C ASP A 43 2.88 -10.82 -3.65
N GLY A 44 3.54 -10.91 -2.49
CA GLY A 44 4.99 -11.02 -2.36
C GLY A 44 5.71 -9.68 -2.37
N CYS A 45 5.02 -8.56 -2.19
CA CYS A 45 5.57 -7.23 -2.10
C CYS A 45 5.28 -6.62 -0.74
N PRO A 46 6.27 -5.97 -0.09
CA PRO A 46 5.96 -5.18 1.09
C PRO A 46 5.10 -3.97 0.70
N ASP A 47 4.11 -3.67 1.54
CA ASP A 47 3.25 -2.51 1.43
C ASP A 47 3.70 -1.44 2.44
N ASP A 48 4.19 -0.29 1.94
CA ASP A 48 4.70 0.80 2.79
C ASP A 48 3.62 1.84 3.16
N ASP A 49 2.42 1.73 2.56
CA ASP A 49 1.27 2.66 2.62
C ASP A 49 -0.02 1.88 2.31
N ASP A 50 -0.58 1.24 3.34
CA ASP A 50 -1.69 0.27 3.31
C ASP A 50 -3.01 0.88 2.76
N ASP A 51 -3.26 2.16 2.98
CA ASP A 51 -4.50 2.83 2.54
C ASP A 51 -4.34 3.73 1.31
N GLY A 52 -3.09 3.97 0.89
CA GLY A 52 -2.75 4.65 -0.34
C GLY A 52 -3.03 6.15 -0.30
N ASP A 53 -3.08 6.75 0.90
CA ASP A 53 -3.26 8.18 1.04
C ASP A 53 -1.96 8.97 0.74
N GLY A 54 -0.80 8.31 0.76
CA GLY A 54 0.52 8.87 0.50
C GLY A 54 1.36 9.18 1.75
N ILE A 55 0.89 8.80 2.94
CA ILE A 55 1.64 8.82 4.21
C ILE A 55 2.09 7.38 4.50
N PRO A 56 3.41 7.12 4.67
CA PRO A 56 3.86 5.76 4.96
C PRO A 56 3.32 5.25 6.30
N ASP A 57 3.01 3.95 6.42
CA ASP A 57 2.39 3.34 7.62
C ASP A 57 3.19 3.61 8.91
N ALA A 58 4.50 3.75 8.80
CA ALA A 58 5.39 4.07 9.92
C ALA A 58 5.21 5.49 10.49
N LEU A 59 4.62 6.39 9.69
CA LEU A 59 4.30 7.78 10.02
C LEU A 59 2.80 8.02 10.15
N ASP A 60 1.99 7.09 9.66
CA ASP A 60 0.54 7.14 9.66
C ASP A 60 -0.07 6.74 11.02
N ARG A 61 -1.06 7.51 11.51
CA ARG A 61 -1.77 7.18 12.75
C ARG A 61 -2.93 6.21 12.52
N CYS A 62 -3.53 6.22 11.33
CA CYS A 62 -4.57 5.31 10.90
C CYS A 62 -4.16 4.58 9.61
N PRO A 63 -3.16 3.67 9.62
CA PRO A 63 -2.57 3.06 8.40
C PRO A 63 -3.54 2.34 7.45
N ARG A 64 -4.80 2.14 7.84
CA ARG A 64 -5.81 1.41 7.06
C ARG A 64 -7.03 2.25 6.72
N ASP A 65 -6.99 3.54 7.04
CA ASP A 65 -8.08 4.48 6.86
C ASP A 65 -7.51 5.75 6.24
N ALA A 66 -7.65 5.86 4.91
CA ALA A 66 -7.06 6.95 4.15
C ALA A 66 -7.51 8.35 4.60
N GLU A 67 -6.54 9.27 4.70
CA GLU A 67 -6.73 10.71 4.91
C GLU A 67 -7.66 11.35 3.85
N ASP A 68 -8.54 12.25 4.27
CA ASP A 68 -9.54 12.88 3.39
C ASP A 68 -9.09 14.22 2.78
N ARG A 69 -7.99 14.78 3.27
CA ARG A 69 -7.33 16.00 2.78
C ARG A 69 -8.28 17.18 2.67
N ASP A 70 -9.10 17.41 3.69
CA ASP A 70 -10.08 18.50 3.72
C ASP A 70 -9.48 19.88 4.13
N GLY A 71 -8.21 19.90 4.53
CA GLY A 71 -7.52 21.08 5.02
C GLY A 71 -7.55 21.25 6.54
N PHE A 72 -7.91 20.21 7.29
CA PHE A 72 -7.78 20.06 8.73
C PHE A 72 -6.92 18.81 8.99
N ASP A 73 -5.95 18.92 9.90
CA ASP A 73 -5.05 17.83 10.33
C ASP A 73 -4.48 16.85 9.26
N ASP A 74 -4.44 17.24 7.97
CA ASP A 74 -4.01 16.46 6.76
C ASP A 74 -2.61 15.77 6.83
N GLU A 75 -1.84 16.01 7.90
CA GLU A 75 -0.50 15.45 8.12
C GLU A 75 -0.49 14.29 9.12
N ASP A 76 -1.63 13.96 9.74
CA ASP A 76 -1.71 12.91 10.76
C ASP A 76 -2.15 11.53 10.24
N GLY A 77 -2.61 11.46 8.99
CA GLY A 77 -2.94 10.20 8.30
C GLY A 77 -4.21 9.56 8.85
N CYS A 78 -5.22 10.36 9.21
CA CYS A 78 -6.45 9.83 9.76
C CYS A 78 -7.63 10.64 9.22
N PRO A 79 -8.67 9.99 8.67
CA PRO A 79 -9.84 10.70 8.23
C PRO A 79 -10.47 11.46 9.39
N ASP A 80 -10.71 12.74 9.16
CA ASP A 80 -11.35 13.57 10.14
C ASP A 80 -12.78 13.11 10.38
N ALA A 81 -13.09 12.79 11.63
CA ALA A 81 -14.41 12.32 12.02
C ALA A 81 -15.46 13.41 11.79
N GLU A 82 -16.05 13.46 10.59
CA GLU A 82 -16.94 14.51 10.06
C GLU A 82 -17.03 15.71 10.99
N ILE A 83 -15.93 16.48 11.06
CA ILE A 83 -16.04 17.76 11.69
C ILE A 83 -17.00 18.53 10.79
N ARG A 84 -18.05 19.04 11.43
CA ARG A 84 -18.91 20.08 10.89
C ARG A 84 -18.06 21.34 10.67
N VAL A 85 -17.06 21.28 9.80
CA VAL A 85 -16.35 22.43 9.30
C VAL A 85 -17.39 23.10 8.41
N PRO A 86 -17.98 24.25 8.81
CA PRO A 86 -18.66 25.05 7.82
C PRO A 86 -17.63 25.30 6.71
N PRO A 87 -17.95 25.06 5.43
CA PRO A 87 -16.98 25.19 4.35
C PRO A 87 -16.21 26.50 4.53
N ARG A 88 -14.88 26.47 4.36
CA ARG A 88 -14.07 27.71 4.36
C ARG A 88 -14.84 28.73 3.53
N PRO A 89 -15.16 29.92 4.06
CA PRO A 89 -16.02 30.84 3.34
C PRO A 89 -15.40 31.10 1.98
N ASP A 90 -16.15 30.77 0.94
CA ASP A 90 -15.69 30.95 -0.43
C ASP A 90 -15.29 32.43 -0.58
N PRO A 91 -14.05 32.77 -0.95
CA PRO A 91 -13.63 34.16 -1.13
C PRO A 91 -14.47 34.89 -2.22
N ALA A 92 -15.23 34.17 -3.05
CA ALA A 92 -16.21 34.72 -3.99
C ALA A 92 -17.58 35.05 -3.35
N LEU A 93 -17.87 34.57 -2.14
CA LEU A 93 -19.10 34.82 -1.38
C LEU A 93 -18.93 35.83 -0.24
N GLU A 94 -17.72 36.31 0.01
CA GLU A 94 -17.46 37.43 0.93
C GLU A 94 -18.22 38.69 0.47
N PRO A 95 -19.15 39.24 1.28
CA PRO A 95 -19.92 40.38 0.87
C PRO A 95 -19.02 41.63 0.82
N ARG A 96 -19.01 42.28 -0.35
CA ARG A 96 -18.10 43.38 -0.74
C ARG A 96 -18.13 44.68 0.10
N TRP A 97 -18.71 44.69 1.30
CA TRP A 97 -18.91 45.90 2.10
C TRP A 97 -17.74 46.26 3.04
N GLU A 98 -16.67 45.47 3.11
CA GLU A 98 -15.45 45.79 3.89
C GLU A 98 -14.32 46.43 3.04
N ARG A 99 -14.66 47.21 2.02
CA ARG A 99 -13.71 48.09 1.29
C ARG A 99 -13.92 49.56 1.61
#